data_AF-A0A936FQC9-F1
#
_entry.id   AF-A0A936FQC9-F1
#
_cell.length_a   1.000
_cell.length_b   1.000
_cell.length_c   1.000
_cell.angle_alpha   90.00
_cell.angle_beta   90.00
_cell.angle_gamma   90.00
#
_symmetry.space_group_name_H-M   'P 1'
#
loop_
_entity.id
_entity.type
_entity.pdbx_description
1 polymer ?
#
loop_
_entity_poly.entity_id
_entity_poly.type
_entity_poly.pdbx_seq_one_letter_code
_entity_poly.pdbx_strand_id
1 'polypeptide(L)' 'MICFKCRKRDQRVVETGITEDDVVVWRSLACDAEGQISNWQGTFWDLSQGTPSN' A
#
# COMPACT_ATOMS: atom_id res chain seq x y z
N MET A 1 -4.06 -1.72 -5.18
CA MET A 1 -3.92 -2.52 -3.94
C MET A 1 -5.26 -2.60 -3.22
N ILE A 2 -5.59 -3.75 -2.62
CA ILE A 2 -6.89 -4.04 -1.99
C ILE A 2 -6.71 -4.03 -0.47
N CYS A 3 -7.59 -3.33 0.26
CA CYS A 3 -7.56 -3.38 1.73
C CYS A 3 -8.06 -4.74 2.25
N PHE A 4 -7.17 -5.57 2.80
CA PHE A 4 -7.51 -6.89 3.36
C PHE A 4 -8.57 -6.83 4.47
N LYS A 5 -8.61 -5.74 5.26
CA LYS A 5 -9.64 -5.49 6.27
C LYS A 5 -11.02 -5.23 5.68
N CYS A 6 -11.10 -4.61 4.50
CA CYS A 6 -12.38 -4.23 3.92
C CYS A 6 -13.17 -5.40 3.36
N ARG A 7 -12.54 -6.56 3.06
CA ARG A 7 -13.13 -7.82 2.57
C ARG A 7 -14.21 -7.71 1.48
N LYS A 8 -14.41 -6.52 0.88
CA LYS A 8 -15.43 -6.23 -0.11
C LYS A 8 -14.79 -5.76 -1.40
N ARG A 9 -15.34 -6.35 -2.45
CA ARG A 9 -15.02 -6.35 -3.89
C ARG A 9 -14.94 -4.98 -4.57
N ASP A 10 -15.04 -3.90 -3.82
CA ASP A 10 -15.07 -2.56 -4.38
C ASP A 10 -13.68 -1.97 -4.25
N GLN A 11 -13.04 -1.72 -5.40
CA GLN A 11 -11.71 -1.15 -5.58
C GLN A 11 -11.50 0.08 -4.67
N ARG A 12 -11.12 -0.17 -3.42
CA ARG A 12 -10.83 0.90 -2.47
C ARG A 12 -9.32 1.06 -2.44
N VAL A 13 -8.92 2.03 -3.25
CA VAL A 13 -7.58 2.56 -3.42
C VAL A 13 -7.01 2.83 -2.03
N VAL A 14 -6.00 2.04 -1.64
CA VAL A 14 -5.13 2.44 -0.53
C VAL A 14 -4.16 3.46 -1.10
N GLU A 15 -4.04 4.61 -0.45
CA GLU A 15 -2.96 5.54 -0.72
C GLU A 15 -1.68 4.97 -0.15
N THR A 16 -0.62 4.96 -0.95
CA THR A 16 0.71 4.51 -0.56
C THR A 16 1.69 5.65 -0.80
N GLY A 17 2.49 5.98 0.19
CA GLY A 17 3.56 6.96 0.10
C GLY A 17 4.85 6.42 0.72
N ILE A 18 5.99 6.93 0.27
CA ILE A 18 7.28 6.69 0.91
C ILE A 18 7.60 7.94 1.72
N THR A 19 7.89 7.75 3.00
CA THR A 19 8.31 8.83 3.89
C THR A 19 9.81 9.11 3.74
N GLU A 20 10.27 10.22 4.31
CA GLU A 20 11.69 10.60 4.31
C GLU A 20 12.61 9.56 4.99
N ASP A 21 12.05 8.69 5.83
CA ASP A 21 12.75 7.62 6.54
C ASP A 21 12.88 6.31 5.71
N ASP A 22 12.56 6.35 4.41
CA ASP A 22 12.49 5.16 3.54
C ASP A 22 11.52 4.10 4.09
N VAL A 23 10.40 4.55 4.67
CA VAL A 23 9.32 3.70 5.15
C VAL A 23 8.10 3.90 4.28
N VAL A 24 7.55 2.80 3.75
CA VAL A 24 6.29 2.82 3.00
C VAL A 24 5.16 2.93 3.99
N VAL A 25 4.43 4.03 3.91
CA VAL A 25 3.18 4.23 4.62
C VAL A 25 2.04 3.95 3.66
N TRP A 26 1.04 3.21 4.14
CA TRP A 26 -0.18 2.96 3.40
C TRP A 26 -1.39 3.30 4.26
N ARG A 27 -2.38 3.93 3.64
CA ARG A 27 -3.65 4.29 4.28
C ARG A 27 -4.82 3.90 3.40
N SER A 28 -5.79 3.25 4.01
CA SER A 28 -7.08 2.94 3.43
C SER A 28 -8.04 4.11 3.65
N LEU A 29 -8.47 4.76 2.57
CA LEU A 29 -9.52 5.78 2.61
C LEU A 29 -10.90 5.21 2.97
N ALA A 30 -11.03 3.89 3.00
CA ALA A 30 -12.30 3.18 3.12
C ALA A 30 -12.65 2.75 4.55
N CYS A 31 -11.64 2.39 5.33
CA CYS A 31 -11.81 1.90 6.70
C CYS A 31 -10.86 2.60 7.67
N ASP A 32 -10.17 3.65 7.19
CA ASP A 32 -9.18 4.41 7.95
C ASP A 32 -8.04 3.54 8.50
N ALA A 33 -7.82 2.36 7.90
CA ALA A 33 -6.73 1.49 8.28
C ALA A 33 -5.43 2.03 7.69
N GLU A 34 -4.46 2.30 8.54
CA GLU A 34 -3.11 2.68 8.15
C GLU A 34 -2.08 1.64 8.61
N GLY A 35 -0.93 1.65 7.94
CA GLY A 35 0.22 0.85 8.32
C GLY A 35 1.50 1.45 7.77
N GLN A 36 2.61 1.10 8.41
CA GLN A 36 3.95 1.50 8.02
C GLN A 36 4.81 0.26 7.84
N ILE A 37 5.68 0.28 6.83
CA ILE A 37 6.49 -0.86 6.42
C ILE A 37 7.90 -0.37 6.16
N SER A 38 8.78 -0.69 7.11
CA SER A 38 10.22 -0.53 6.95
C SER A 38 10.80 -1.75 6.21
N ASN A 39 11.93 -1.60 5.51
CA ASN A 39 12.50 -2.69 4.67
C ASN A 39 11.51 -3.20 3.60
N TRP A 40 10.76 -2.30 2.98
CA TRP A 40 9.78 -2.63 1.94
C TRP A 40 10.44 -3.04 0.61
N GLN A 41 11.72 -2.71 0.41
CA GLN A 41 12.48 -2.99 -0.80
C GLN A 41 12.53 -4.50 -1.08
N GLY A 42 12.15 -4.91 -2.30
CA GLY A 42 12.07 -6.32 -2.71
C GLY A 42 10.89 -7.11 -2.13
N THR A 43 9.98 -6.46 -1.41
CA THR A 43 8.72 -7.06 -0.94
C THR A 43 7.56 -6.69 -1.86
N PHE A 44 6.36 -7.18 -1.56
CA PHE A 44 5.13 -6.75 -2.24
C PHE A 44 4.87 -5.23 -2.15
N TRP A 45 5.47 -4.55 -1.18
CA TRP A 45 5.37 -3.10 -0.97
C TRP A 45 6.45 -2.32 -1.70
N ASP A 46 7.24 -2.99 -2.52
CA ASP A 46 8.18 -2.37 -3.44
C ASP A 46 7.43 -1.57 -4.51
N LEU A 47 7.30 -0.26 -4.26
CA LEU A 47 6.63 0.66 -5.17
C LEU A 47 7.45 0.90 -6.45
N SER A 48 8.72 0.47 -6.50
CA SER A 48 9.54 0.54 -7.72
C SER A 48 9.12 -0.49 -8.78
N GLN A 49 8.48 -1.59 -8.36
CA GLN A 49 7.87 -2.58 -9.25
C GLN A 49 6.47 -2.18 -9.74
N GLY A 50 6.07 -0.93 -9.49
CA GLY A 50 4.76 -0.35 -9.76
C GLY A 50 4.42 -0.14 -11.24
N THR A 51 4.56 -1.16 -12.09
CA THR A 51 3.62 -1.39 -13.19
C THR A 51 3.39 -2.89 -13.30
N PRO A 52 2.16 -3.42 -13.09
CA PRO A 52 1.82 -4.69 -13.72
C PRO A 52 2.00 -4.47 -15.23
N SER A 53 3.05 -5.06 -15.78
CA SER A 53 3.23 -5.17 -17.23
C SER A 53 2.01 -5.91 -17.77
N ASN A 54 1.32 -5.22 -18.69
CA ASN A 54 0.13 -5.62 -19.43
C ASN A 54 0.16 -7.05 -19.97
#